data_AF-A0A938ETY9-F1
#
_entry.id   AF-A0A938ETY9-F1
#
_cell.length_a   1.000
_cell.length_b   1.000
_cell.length_c   1.000
_cell.angle_alpha   90.00
_cell.angle_beta   90.00
_cell.angle_gamma   90.00
#
_symmetry.space_group_name_H-M   'P 1'
#
loop_
_entity.id
_entity.type
_entity.pdbx_description
1 polymer ?
#
loop_
_entity_poly.entity_id
_entity_poly.type
_entity_poly.pdbx_seq_one_letter_code
_entity_poly.pdbx_strand_id
1 'polypeptide(L)'
;MVLLKKPGSISFNKNQLYVDLDLVEFNNTIKNDKNFKCSIAPENYFWLSGGGTIIFEDNFIFLVKRNSDSILNPGKFSIFTGRSNNLNEKINPELIARELFEELLIFKNNSYLYPLNNRFQVTIDNSFNEVDRIFKISKNHAIQYYNLENVNQQNKNIFIKYKGAERQFNLNYYINSKNDINIIFIFKSKTDLNELYAIDGEYFIIGNKVIKLNRDIYLFNFKNFQAIKFSKNNIQKSIKLKKGDFTEHCFYLITILRNNS
;
A
#
# COMPACT_ATOMS: atom_id res chain seq x y z
N MET A 1 -3.11 14.08 -2.55
CA MET A 1 -3.83 14.18 -1.25
C MET A 1 -4.49 15.56 -1.11
N VAL A 2 -5.61 15.64 -0.39
CA VAL A 2 -6.43 16.81 -0.06
C VAL A 2 -6.71 16.84 1.45
N LEU A 3 -7.01 18.04 1.95
CA LEU A 3 -7.40 18.28 3.33
C LEU A 3 -8.93 18.19 3.46
N LEU A 4 -9.39 17.47 4.49
CA LEU A 4 -10.79 17.37 4.88
C LEU A 4 -10.95 18.06 6.24
N LYS A 5 -11.73 19.14 6.30
CA LYS A 5 -12.04 19.88 7.53
C LYS A 5 -13.18 19.23 8.33
N LYS A 6 -13.04 19.27 9.66
CA LYS A 6 -14.09 18.93 10.63
C LYS A 6 -14.84 20.15 11.18
N PRO A 7 -16.12 19.97 11.58
CA PRO A 7 -17.05 18.97 11.05
C PRO A 7 -17.43 19.34 9.61
N GLY A 8 -17.87 18.38 8.79
CA GLY A 8 -18.39 18.67 7.46
C GLY A 8 -17.89 17.69 6.40
N SER A 9 -16.75 17.99 5.78
CA SER A 9 -16.19 17.20 4.68
C SER A 9 -15.76 15.77 5.05
N ILE A 10 -15.69 15.48 6.36
CA ILE A 10 -15.45 14.14 6.89
C ILE A 10 -16.21 13.89 8.18
N SER A 11 -16.76 12.68 8.30
CA SER A 11 -17.23 12.14 9.58
C SER A 11 -16.96 10.65 9.65
N PHE A 12 -16.87 10.12 10.87
CA PHE A 12 -16.70 8.69 11.09
C PHE A 12 -17.53 8.23 12.29
N ASN A 13 -18.19 7.09 12.14
CA ASN A 13 -18.81 6.35 13.23
C ASN A 13 -18.28 4.92 13.18
N LYS A 14 -18.27 4.18 14.30
CA LYS A 14 -17.75 2.79 14.48
C LYS A 14 -17.10 2.12 13.25
N ASN A 15 -17.89 1.79 12.22
CA ASN A 15 -17.45 1.08 11.01
C ASN A 15 -17.71 1.85 9.69
N GLN A 16 -18.10 3.12 9.75
CA GLN A 16 -18.41 3.94 8.58
C GLN A 16 -17.55 5.20 8.55
N LEU A 17 -16.96 5.47 7.39
CA LEU A 17 -16.27 6.70 7.07
C LEU A 17 -17.04 7.42 5.97
N TYR A 18 -17.44 8.67 6.19
CA TYR A 18 -18.08 9.51 5.19
C TYR A 18 -17.10 10.60 4.77
N VAL A 19 -16.91 10.73 3.46
CA VAL A 19 -16.04 11.74 2.84
C VAL A 19 -16.88 12.50 1.81
N ASP A 20 -17.13 13.79 2.07
CA ASP A 20 -17.81 14.67 1.12
C ASP A 20 -16.76 15.50 0.37
N LEU A 21 -16.49 15.09 -0.86
CA LEU A 21 -15.53 15.76 -1.75
C LEU A 21 -16.14 16.98 -2.47
N ASP A 22 -17.45 17.23 -2.37
CA ASP A 22 -18.06 18.45 -2.87
C ASP A 22 -17.70 19.67 -2.01
N LEU A 23 -17.28 19.42 -0.78
CA LEU A 23 -16.87 20.44 0.19
C LEU A 23 -15.35 20.69 0.18
N VAL A 24 -14.62 20.11 -0.79
CA VAL A 24 -13.16 20.15 -0.86
C VAL A 24 -12.67 20.95 -2.05
N GLU A 25 -11.80 21.91 -1.79
CA GLU A 25 -11.10 22.64 -2.85
C GLU A 25 -9.84 21.86 -3.31
N PHE A 26 -9.89 21.30 -4.52
CA PHE A 26 -8.81 20.47 -5.07
C PHE A 26 -7.56 21.25 -5.53
N ASN A 27 -7.63 22.58 -5.58
CA ASN A 27 -6.49 23.46 -5.86
C ASN A 27 -5.44 23.41 -4.73
N ASN A 28 -5.83 23.09 -3.50
CA ASN A 28 -4.97 22.96 -2.32
C ASN A 28 -4.44 21.53 -2.13
N THR A 29 -3.88 20.93 -3.19
CA THR A 29 -3.27 19.59 -3.11
C THR A 29 -1.94 19.63 -2.36
N ILE A 30 -1.80 18.74 -1.38
CA ILE A 30 -0.50 18.49 -0.73
C ILE A 30 0.32 17.63 -1.68
N LYS A 31 1.34 18.25 -2.28
CA LYS A 31 2.18 17.64 -3.33
C LYS A 31 3.41 16.92 -2.80
N ASN A 32 3.83 17.16 -1.55
CA ASN A 32 5.06 16.57 -1.02
C ASN A 32 5.02 16.40 0.52
N ASP A 33 6.00 15.65 1.04
CA ASP A 33 6.12 15.31 2.47
C ASP A 33 6.33 16.53 3.39
N LYS A 34 6.99 17.58 2.89
CA LYS A 34 7.22 18.81 3.65
C LYS A 34 5.89 19.53 3.87
N ASN A 35 5.12 19.73 2.81
CA ASN A 35 3.80 20.33 2.87
C ASN A 35 2.88 19.49 3.76
N PHE A 36 2.93 18.15 3.66
CA PHE A 36 2.17 17.27 4.53
C PHE A 36 2.44 17.55 6.00
N LYS A 37 3.72 17.57 6.42
CA LYS A 37 4.09 17.85 7.83
C LYS A 37 3.61 19.23 8.29
N CYS A 38 3.73 20.25 7.45
CA CYS A 38 3.32 21.61 7.77
C CYS A 38 1.79 21.77 7.87
N SER A 39 1.01 20.90 7.22
CA SER A 39 -0.45 20.98 7.20
C SER A 39 -1.12 20.16 8.32
N ILE A 40 -0.36 19.48 9.19
CA ILE A 40 -0.93 18.67 10.27
C ILE A 40 -1.60 19.60 11.28
N ALA A 41 -2.93 19.49 11.37
CA ALA A 41 -3.72 20.23 12.33
C ALA A 41 -4.83 19.31 12.91
N PRO A 42 -5.21 19.45 14.19
CA PRO A 42 -6.22 18.60 14.84
C PRO A 42 -7.58 18.58 14.14
N GLU A 43 -7.96 19.68 13.50
CA GLU A 43 -9.22 19.89 12.81
C GLU A 43 -9.25 19.32 11.38
N ASN A 44 -8.11 18.85 10.88
CA ASN A 44 -7.96 18.39 9.50
C ASN A 44 -7.61 16.91 9.41
N TYR A 45 -8.16 16.26 8.38
CA TYR A 45 -7.81 14.91 7.96
C TYR A 45 -7.20 14.96 6.57
N PHE A 46 -6.36 13.97 6.29
CA PHE A 46 -5.73 13.84 4.99
C PHE A 46 -6.34 12.69 4.22
N TRP A 47 -6.85 13.00 3.03
CA TRP A 47 -7.42 12.04 2.09
C TRP A 47 -6.68 12.14 0.76
N LEU A 48 -6.11 11.12 0.16
CA LEU A 48 -6.14 9.70 0.47
C LEU A 48 -4.71 9.16 0.45
N SER A 49 -4.37 8.31 1.42
CA SER A 49 -3.19 7.43 1.39
C SER A 49 -3.63 5.98 1.38
N GLY A 50 -2.76 5.07 0.98
CA GLY A 50 -3.06 3.64 1.11
C GLY A 50 -2.13 2.76 0.32
N GLY A 51 -2.43 1.47 0.39
CA GLY A 51 -1.70 0.41 -0.29
C GLY A 51 -1.96 -0.92 0.39
N GLY A 52 -1.07 -1.89 0.25
CA GLY A 52 -1.39 -3.23 0.70
C GLY A 52 -0.22 -4.17 0.87
N THR A 53 -0.57 -5.42 1.11
CA THR A 53 0.36 -6.55 1.18
C THR A 53 -0.35 -7.84 0.75
N ILE A 54 0.42 -8.90 0.62
CA ILE A 54 -0.04 -10.24 0.24
C ILE A 54 0.35 -11.20 1.36
N ILE A 55 -0.61 -11.99 1.83
CA ILE A 55 -0.41 -13.07 2.78
C ILE A 55 0.01 -14.33 2.03
N PHE A 56 1.13 -14.92 2.44
CA PHE A 56 1.61 -16.22 2.00
C PHE A 56 1.63 -17.19 3.18
N GLU A 57 1.31 -18.47 2.90
CA GLU A 57 1.31 -19.57 3.87
C GLU A 57 0.63 -19.24 5.21
N ASP A 58 -0.42 -18.41 5.16
CA ASP A 58 -1.25 -17.98 6.30
C ASP A 58 -0.56 -17.15 7.41
N ASN A 59 0.75 -16.92 7.34
CA ASN A 59 1.50 -16.25 8.42
C ASN A 59 2.59 -15.28 7.94
N PHE A 60 2.87 -15.21 6.63
CA PHE A 60 3.88 -14.31 6.08
C PHE A 60 3.25 -13.16 5.29
N ILE A 61 3.83 -11.97 5.42
CA ILE A 61 3.53 -10.81 4.56
C ILE A 61 4.83 -10.19 4.06
N PHE A 62 4.75 -9.48 2.93
CA PHE A 62 5.86 -8.64 2.49
C PHE A 62 5.82 -7.28 3.17
N LEU A 63 6.99 -6.83 3.63
CA LEU A 63 7.26 -5.50 4.16
C LEU A 63 8.40 -4.86 3.38
N VAL A 64 8.37 -3.54 3.28
CA VAL A 64 9.49 -2.73 2.80
C VAL A 64 10.10 -1.95 3.96
N LYS A 65 11.43 -1.92 4.04
CA LYS A 65 12.13 -1.07 4.99
C LYS A 65 12.39 0.29 4.36
N ARG A 66 11.84 1.35 4.97
CA ARG A 66 12.03 2.73 4.52
C ARG A 66 13.48 3.16 4.78
N ASN A 67 14.04 3.93 3.86
CA ASN A 67 15.39 4.49 4.01
C ASN A 67 15.49 5.32 5.29
N SER A 68 16.67 5.35 5.92
CA SER A 68 16.96 6.17 7.11
C SER A 68 16.73 7.66 6.86
N ASP A 69 16.86 8.09 5.61
CA ASP A 69 16.79 9.49 5.23
C ASP A 69 15.39 9.88 4.73
N SER A 70 14.41 8.96 4.83
CA SER A 70 13.02 9.23 4.46
C SER A 70 12.43 10.33 5.34
N ILE A 71 11.83 11.35 4.73
CA ILE A 71 11.22 12.47 5.48
C ILE A 71 10.13 11.96 6.44
N LEU A 72 9.36 10.96 6.03
CA LEU A 72 8.36 10.30 6.84
C LEU A 72 8.76 8.87 7.19
N ASN A 73 8.64 8.57 8.48
CA ASN A 73 8.88 7.25 9.05
C ASN A 73 10.27 6.66 8.68
N PRO A 74 11.37 7.40 8.90
CA PRO A 74 12.71 6.95 8.55
C PRO A 74 13.06 5.64 9.26
N GLY A 75 13.65 4.69 8.51
CA GLY A 75 14.12 3.41 9.04
C GLY A 75 13.02 2.42 9.46
N LYS A 76 11.75 2.78 9.34
CA LYS A 76 10.61 1.93 9.73
C LYS A 76 10.24 0.93 8.65
N PHE A 77 9.71 -0.21 9.09
CA PHE A 77 9.03 -1.18 8.24
C PHE A 77 7.62 -0.71 7.92
N SER A 78 7.22 -0.88 6.67
CA SER A 78 5.91 -0.50 6.15
C SER A 78 5.38 -1.59 5.24
N ILE A 79 4.07 -1.61 5.02
CA ILE A 79 3.53 -2.22 3.80
C ILE A 79 3.78 -1.27 2.61
N PHE A 80 3.58 -1.75 1.38
CA PHE A 80 3.69 -0.94 0.17
C PHE A 80 2.55 0.07 0.16
N THR A 81 2.90 1.36 0.18
CA THR A 81 1.91 2.43 0.36
C THR A 81 2.38 3.70 -0.32
N GLY A 82 1.43 4.36 -0.98
CA GLY A 82 1.59 5.68 -1.53
C GLY A 82 0.44 6.60 -1.17
N ARG A 83 0.42 7.74 -1.85
CA ARG A 83 -0.61 8.77 -1.71
C ARG A 83 -1.34 8.93 -3.03
N SER A 84 -2.59 9.36 -2.91
CA SER A 84 -3.39 9.71 -4.07
C SER A 84 -2.74 10.81 -4.93
N ASN A 85 -2.40 10.44 -6.16
CA ASN A 85 -1.77 11.27 -7.18
C ASN A 85 -2.78 12.11 -7.94
N ASN A 86 -4.00 11.61 -8.14
CA ASN A 86 -5.01 12.27 -8.98
C ASN A 86 -6.41 12.29 -8.32
N LEU A 87 -7.35 12.99 -8.94
CA LEU A 87 -8.73 13.07 -8.48
C LEU A 87 -9.44 11.71 -8.57
N ASN A 88 -9.16 10.91 -9.61
CA ASN A 88 -9.77 9.59 -9.80
C ASN A 88 -9.54 8.67 -8.61
N GLU A 89 -8.33 8.64 -8.05
CA GLU A 89 -8.05 7.86 -6.84
C GLU A 89 -8.78 8.39 -5.60
N LYS A 90 -9.04 9.70 -5.52
CA LYS A 90 -9.76 10.29 -4.39
C LYS A 90 -11.24 9.94 -4.42
N ILE A 91 -11.84 9.86 -5.62
CA ILE A 91 -13.25 9.47 -5.80
C ILE A 91 -13.44 7.95 -5.85
N ASN A 92 -12.39 7.20 -6.21
CA ASN A 92 -12.35 5.75 -6.25
C ASN A 92 -11.12 5.22 -5.48
N PRO A 93 -11.22 5.04 -4.16
CA PRO A 93 -10.10 4.63 -3.31
C PRO A 93 -9.57 3.24 -3.63
N GLU A 94 -10.30 2.39 -4.35
CA GLU A 94 -9.79 1.09 -4.82
C GLU A 94 -8.56 1.22 -5.71
N LEU A 95 -8.41 2.34 -6.42
CA LEU A 95 -7.29 2.57 -7.32
C LEU A 95 -5.95 2.72 -6.57
N ILE A 96 -5.95 3.06 -5.27
CA ILE A 96 -4.71 3.13 -4.50
C ILE A 96 -4.11 1.75 -4.22
N ALA A 97 -4.84 0.66 -4.52
CA ALA A 97 -4.26 -0.69 -4.53
C ALA A 97 -3.09 -0.83 -5.52
N ARG A 98 -3.00 0.05 -6.54
CA ARG A 98 -1.91 0.07 -7.52
C ARG A 98 -0.53 0.14 -6.87
N GLU A 99 -0.41 0.83 -5.72
CA GLU A 99 0.87 1.03 -5.02
C GLU A 99 1.51 -0.31 -4.63
N LEU A 100 0.70 -1.32 -4.28
CA LEU A 100 1.21 -2.66 -4.03
C LEU A 100 1.82 -3.27 -5.30
N PHE A 101 1.13 -3.16 -6.43
CA PHE A 101 1.53 -3.82 -7.67
C PHE A 101 2.64 -3.09 -8.42
N GLU A 102 2.80 -1.79 -8.19
CA GLU A 102 3.91 -0.98 -8.69
C GLU A 102 5.19 -1.18 -7.87
N GLU A 103 5.07 -1.22 -6.53
CA GLU A 103 6.24 -1.25 -5.66
C GLU A 103 6.74 -2.68 -5.34
N LEU A 104 5.89 -3.70 -5.41
CA LEU A 104 6.26 -5.08 -5.09
C LEU A 104 6.32 -5.96 -6.34
N LEU A 105 7.54 -6.26 -6.78
CA LEU A 105 7.78 -7.15 -7.92
C LEU A 105 8.18 -8.54 -7.42
N ILE A 106 7.30 -9.54 -7.57
CA ILE A 106 7.56 -10.90 -7.09
C ILE A 106 7.98 -11.78 -8.27
N PHE A 107 9.03 -12.56 -8.05
CA PHE A 107 9.53 -13.51 -9.02
C PHE A 107 9.53 -14.90 -8.42
N LYS A 108 9.32 -15.91 -9.27
CA LYS A 108 9.53 -17.32 -8.95
C LYS A 108 10.58 -17.87 -9.89
N ASN A 109 11.73 -18.29 -9.35
CA ASN A 109 12.91 -18.71 -10.13
C ASN A 109 13.42 -17.63 -11.10
N ASN A 110 12.95 -17.62 -12.36
CA ASN A 110 13.25 -16.57 -13.33
C ASN A 110 12.00 -16.01 -14.02
N SER A 111 10.82 -16.31 -13.47
CA SER A 111 9.54 -15.85 -13.98
C SER A 111 9.01 -14.70 -13.13
N TYR A 112 8.51 -13.65 -13.76
CA TYR A 112 7.80 -12.56 -13.09
C TYR A 112 6.36 -13.00 -12.82
N LEU A 113 5.94 -12.90 -11.55
CA LEU A 113 4.61 -13.33 -11.14
C LEU A 113 3.57 -12.26 -11.43
N TYR A 114 2.60 -12.60 -12.28
CA TYR A 114 1.46 -11.78 -12.65
C TYR A 114 0.25 -12.11 -11.77
N PRO A 115 -0.25 -11.16 -10.95
CA PRO A 115 -1.40 -11.43 -10.09
C PRO A 115 -2.71 -11.43 -10.87
N LEU A 116 -3.58 -12.40 -10.56
CA LEU A 116 -4.95 -12.47 -11.05
C LEU A 116 -5.93 -12.17 -9.93
N ASN A 117 -6.80 -11.17 -10.11
CA ASN A 117 -7.85 -10.82 -9.15
C ASN A 117 -9.04 -10.16 -9.84
N ASN A 118 -10.22 -10.79 -9.78
CA ASN A 118 -11.41 -10.31 -10.48
C ASN A 118 -11.83 -8.87 -10.12
N ARG A 119 -11.62 -8.41 -8.88
CA ARG A 119 -12.01 -7.06 -8.44
C ARG A 119 -11.01 -6.00 -8.88
N PHE A 120 -9.73 -6.33 -8.89
CA PHE A 120 -8.65 -5.37 -9.10
C PHE A 120 -7.89 -5.58 -10.42
N GLN A 121 -8.38 -6.44 -11.32
CA GLN A 121 -7.63 -6.84 -12.52
C GLN A 121 -7.19 -5.63 -13.35
N VAL A 122 -8.10 -4.67 -13.60
CA VAL A 122 -7.77 -3.46 -14.36
C VAL A 122 -6.65 -2.64 -13.69
N THR A 123 -6.66 -2.53 -12.37
CA THR A 123 -5.60 -1.85 -11.61
C THR A 123 -4.28 -2.60 -11.75
N ILE A 124 -4.31 -3.92 -11.60
CA ILE A 124 -3.14 -4.80 -11.75
C ILE A 124 -2.54 -4.67 -13.14
N ASP A 125 -3.36 -4.78 -14.20
CA ASP A 125 -2.93 -4.73 -15.59
C ASP A 125 -2.21 -3.40 -15.88
N ASN A 126 -2.76 -2.29 -15.41
CA ASN A 126 -2.17 -0.96 -15.58
C ASN A 126 -0.82 -0.84 -14.86
N SER A 127 -0.74 -1.26 -13.59
CA SER A 127 0.51 -1.25 -12.82
C SER A 127 1.57 -2.14 -13.47
N PHE A 128 1.20 -3.33 -13.92
CA PHE A 128 2.12 -4.28 -14.56
C PHE A 128 2.66 -3.73 -15.89
N ASN A 129 1.81 -3.12 -16.71
CA ASN A 129 2.21 -2.46 -17.96
C ASN A 129 3.13 -1.27 -17.70
N GLU A 130 2.86 -0.47 -16.67
CA GLU A 130 3.71 0.66 -16.29
C GLU A 130 5.09 0.19 -15.83
N VAL A 131 5.13 -0.77 -14.91
CA VAL A 131 6.37 -1.37 -14.43
C VAL A 131 7.13 -2.00 -15.59
N ASP A 132 6.48 -2.77 -16.46
CA ASP A 132 7.16 -3.41 -17.59
C ASP A 132 7.75 -2.40 -18.57
N ARG A 133 7.06 -1.29 -18.82
CA ARG A 133 7.57 -0.19 -19.65
C ARG A 133 8.87 0.39 -19.08
N ILE A 134 8.97 0.52 -17.77
CA ILE A 134 10.12 1.14 -17.08
C ILE A 134 11.26 0.14 -16.87
N PHE A 135 10.95 -1.07 -16.42
CA PHE A 135 11.91 -2.09 -16.00
C PHE A 135 12.24 -3.12 -17.09
N LYS A 136 11.43 -3.21 -18.16
CA LYS A 136 11.55 -4.17 -19.27
C LYS A 136 11.63 -5.61 -18.78
N ILE A 137 10.73 -5.98 -17.88
CA ILE A 137 10.77 -7.26 -17.17
C ILE A 137 10.38 -8.40 -18.12
N SER A 138 9.30 -8.23 -18.89
CA SER A 138 8.76 -9.20 -19.85
C SER A 138 9.75 -9.58 -20.95
N LYS A 139 10.75 -8.74 -21.22
CA LYS A 139 11.83 -9.03 -22.18
C LYS A 139 12.85 -10.03 -21.64
N ASN A 140 13.01 -10.11 -20.33
CA ASN A 140 14.08 -10.86 -19.67
C ASN A 140 13.55 -12.03 -18.82
N HIS A 141 12.23 -12.07 -18.59
CA HIS A 141 11.58 -13.02 -17.69
C HIS A 141 10.30 -13.54 -18.32
N ALA A 142 10.06 -14.84 -18.15
CA ALA A 142 8.76 -15.42 -18.47
C ALA A 142 7.69 -14.87 -17.51
N ILE A 143 6.44 -14.79 -17.97
CA ILE A 143 5.32 -14.41 -17.10
C ILE A 143 4.65 -15.67 -16.58
N GLN A 144 4.48 -15.74 -15.26
CA GLN A 144 3.73 -16.80 -14.60
C GLN A 144 2.57 -16.20 -13.81
N TYR A 145 1.37 -16.72 -14.01
CA TYR A 145 0.18 -16.23 -13.35
C TYR A 145 0.00 -16.85 -11.97
N TYR A 146 -0.53 -16.07 -11.03
CA TYR A 146 -0.95 -16.59 -9.72
C TYR A 146 -2.21 -15.87 -9.23
N ASN A 147 -3.08 -16.62 -8.55
CA ASN A 147 -4.37 -16.12 -8.10
C ASN A 147 -4.23 -15.39 -6.76
N LEU A 148 -4.85 -14.22 -6.67
CA LEU A 148 -4.99 -13.44 -5.44
C LEU A 148 -6.44 -13.43 -4.97
N GLU A 149 -6.65 -13.82 -3.72
CA GLU A 149 -7.94 -13.69 -3.04
C GLU A 149 -7.98 -12.38 -2.23
N ASN A 150 -9.10 -11.66 -2.29
CA ASN A 150 -9.32 -10.48 -1.46
C ASN A 150 -9.64 -10.89 -0.03
N VAL A 151 -8.87 -10.40 0.93
CA VAL A 151 -9.11 -10.68 2.35
C VAL A 151 -9.78 -9.47 2.97
N ASN A 152 -11.08 -9.58 3.23
CA ASN A 152 -11.81 -8.54 3.92
C ASN A 152 -11.94 -8.86 5.41
N GLN A 153 -11.09 -8.23 6.22
CA GLN A 153 -11.00 -8.53 7.65
C GLN A 153 -12.04 -7.78 8.49
N GLN A 154 -12.59 -6.66 7.99
CA GLN A 154 -13.55 -5.84 8.74
C GLN A 154 -14.70 -5.41 7.84
N ASN A 155 -15.93 -5.46 8.38
CA ASN A 155 -17.11 -4.88 7.74
C ASN A 155 -17.09 -3.35 7.86
N LYS A 156 -16.12 -2.71 7.19
CA LYS A 156 -15.96 -1.27 7.14
C LYS A 156 -16.48 -0.72 5.82
N ASN A 157 -17.28 0.34 5.92
CA ASN A 157 -17.83 1.03 4.76
C ASN A 157 -17.23 2.43 4.66
N ILE A 158 -16.91 2.83 3.43
CA ILE A 158 -16.50 4.19 3.10
C ILE A 158 -17.51 4.74 2.11
N PHE A 159 -18.14 5.84 2.47
CA PHE A 159 -19.07 6.58 1.62
C PHE A 159 -18.34 7.81 1.08
N ILE A 160 -18.31 7.95 -0.24
CA ILE A 160 -17.69 9.08 -0.91
C ILE A 160 -18.75 9.79 -1.73
N LYS A 161 -18.96 11.07 -1.43
CA LYS A 161 -19.82 11.94 -2.21
C LYS A 161 -18.98 12.85 -3.10
N TYR A 162 -19.31 12.89 -4.39
CA TYR A 162 -18.67 13.76 -5.37
C TYR A 162 -19.63 14.09 -6.51
N LYS A 163 -19.70 15.38 -6.86
CA LYS A 163 -20.67 15.99 -7.77
C LYS A 163 -22.11 15.58 -7.46
N GLY A 164 -22.47 15.57 -6.19
CA GLY A 164 -23.79 15.16 -5.70
C GLY A 164 -24.09 13.66 -5.76
N ALA A 165 -23.21 12.84 -6.33
CA ALA A 165 -23.36 11.39 -6.35
C ALA A 165 -22.61 10.75 -5.19
N GLU A 166 -23.26 9.83 -4.47
CA GLU A 166 -22.65 9.05 -3.40
C GLU A 166 -22.30 7.64 -3.89
N ARG A 167 -21.12 7.14 -3.48
CA ARG A 167 -20.67 5.77 -3.72
C ARG A 167 -20.22 5.14 -2.42
N GLN A 168 -20.57 3.88 -2.24
CA GLN A 168 -20.15 3.06 -1.10
C GLN A 168 -19.05 2.10 -1.52
N PHE A 169 -18.02 2.00 -0.69
CA PHE A 169 -16.93 1.05 -0.82
C PHE A 169 -16.82 0.22 0.45
N ASN A 170 -16.62 -1.09 0.29
CA ASN A 170 -16.28 -1.97 1.41
C ASN A 170 -14.76 -2.20 1.39
N LEU A 171 -14.06 -1.45 2.24
CA LEU A 171 -12.60 -1.34 2.28
C LEU A 171 -12.11 -1.19 3.73
N ASN A 172 -11.00 -1.85 4.05
CA ASN A 172 -10.32 -1.63 5.31
C ASN A 172 -9.61 -0.28 5.29
N TYR A 173 -9.73 0.48 6.37
CA TYR A 173 -9.01 1.73 6.54
C TYR A 173 -8.50 1.90 7.96
N TYR A 174 -7.44 2.70 8.09
CA TYR A 174 -6.84 3.13 9.35
C TYR A 174 -6.61 4.64 9.32
N ILE A 175 -6.96 5.31 10.41
CA ILE A 175 -6.66 6.72 10.62
C ILE A 175 -5.50 6.77 11.60
N ASN A 176 -4.35 7.28 11.17
CA ASN A 176 -3.16 7.34 12.03
C ASN A 176 -3.17 8.55 12.98
N SER A 177 -2.19 8.63 13.87
CA SER A 177 -2.02 9.71 14.84
C SER A 177 -1.88 11.12 14.23
N LYS A 178 -1.62 11.20 12.91
CA LYS A 178 -1.50 12.44 12.14
C LYS A 178 -2.74 12.74 11.30
N ASN A 179 -3.87 12.09 11.60
CA ASN A 179 -5.15 12.20 10.89
C ASN A 179 -5.09 11.82 9.40
N ASP A 180 -4.08 11.04 8.99
CA ASP A 180 -3.98 10.56 7.62
C ASP A 180 -4.72 9.23 7.46
N ILE A 181 -5.62 9.22 6.47
CA ILE A 181 -6.55 8.12 6.21
C ILE A 181 -5.88 7.19 5.22
N ASN A 182 -5.54 6.01 5.72
CA ASN A 182 -4.82 4.96 5.01
C ASN A 182 -5.81 3.85 4.65
N ILE A 183 -6.05 3.63 3.35
CA ILE A 183 -6.77 2.44 2.86
C ILE A 183 -5.80 1.27 2.82
N ILE A 184 -6.25 0.13 3.32
CA ILE A 184 -5.41 -1.06 3.50
C ILE A 184 -5.99 -2.21 2.70
N PHE A 185 -5.25 -2.68 1.71
CA PHE A 185 -5.59 -3.86 0.93
C PHE A 185 -4.81 -5.06 1.43
N ILE A 186 -5.51 -6.18 1.59
CA ILE A 186 -4.93 -7.44 2.02
C ILE A 186 -5.35 -8.47 1.00
N PHE A 187 -4.35 -9.06 0.35
CA PHE A 187 -4.55 -10.17 -0.56
C PHE A 187 -3.99 -11.45 0.05
N LYS A 188 -4.42 -12.59 -0.45
CA LYS A 188 -3.88 -13.89 -0.05
C LYS A 188 -3.50 -14.69 -1.30
N SER A 189 -2.35 -15.36 -1.23
CA SER A 189 -1.89 -16.29 -2.25
C SER A 189 -1.49 -17.62 -1.63
N LYS A 190 -1.75 -18.71 -2.36
CA LYS A 190 -1.19 -20.04 -2.10
C LYS A 190 -0.03 -20.25 -3.06
N THR A 191 1.13 -19.69 -2.74
CA THR A 191 2.36 -19.90 -3.49
C THR A 191 3.46 -20.30 -2.52
N ASP A 192 4.21 -21.35 -2.86
CA ASP A 192 5.38 -21.80 -2.12
C ASP A 192 6.45 -20.70 -2.09
N LEU A 193 6.90 -20.34 -0.89
CA LEU A 193 7.88 -19.29 -0.65
C LEU A 193 9.32 -19.67 -1.02
N ASN A 194 9.66 -20.95 -1.10
CA ASN A 194 11.05 -21.42 -1.24
C ASN A 194 11.72 -20.96 -2.55
N GLU A 195 10.92 -20.72 -3.58
CA GLU A 195 11.39 -20.32 -4.91
C GLU A 195 11.13 -18.83 -5.21
N LEU A 196 10.56 -18.10 -4.26
CA LEU A 196 10.21 -16.70 -4.46
C LEU A 196 11.35 -15.76 -4.08
N TYR A 197 11.42 -14.65 -4.79
CA TYR A 197 12.10 -13.45 -4.33
C TYR A 197 11.31 -12.22 -4.72
N ALA A 198 11.56 -11.11 -4.03
CA ALA A 198 10.92 -9.84 -4.30
C ALA A 198 11.96 -8.77 -4.63
N ILE A 199 11.57 -7.82 -5.46
CA ILE A 199 12.34 -6.64 -5.82
C ILE A 199 11.45 -5.41 -5.60
N ASP A 200 12.06 -4.34 -5.12
CA ASP A 200 11.42 -3.03 -5.03
C ASP A 200 11.23 -2.42 -6.42
N GLY A 201 9.97 -2.12 -6.77
CA GLY A 201 9.58 -1.47 -8.01
C GLY A 201 9.54 0.06 -7.93
N GLU A 202 9.77 0.65 -6.75
CA GLU A 202 9.73 2.11 -6.57
C GLU A 202 10.84 2.85 -7.34
N TYR A 203 10.45 3.92 -8.04
CA TYR A 203 11.35 4.69 -8.88
C TYR A 203 10.96 6.17 -8.97
N PHE A 204 11.93 7.01 -9.34
CA PHE A 204 11.70 8.40 -9.71
C PHE A 204 12.19 8.66 -11.14
N ILE A 205 11.52 9.58 -11.84
CA ILE A 205 11.98 10.09 -13.13
C ILE A 205 12.56 11.49 -12.91
N ILE A 206 13.84 11.67 -13.22
CA ILE A 206 14.51 12.98 -13.22
C ILE A 206 14.97 13.26 -14.65
N GLY A 207 14.27 14.18 -15.32
CA GLY A 207 14.44 14.39 -16.77
C GLY A 207 14.10 13.11 -17.54
N ASN A 208 15.06 12.55 -18.26
CA ASN A 208 14.92 11.30 -19.02
C ASN A 208 15.51 10.07 -18.30
N LYS A 209 15.94 10.22 -17.04
CA LYS A 209 16.57 9.14 -16.27
C LYS A 209 15.59 8.54 -15.27
N VAL A 210 15.53 7.21 -15.26
CA VAL A 210 14.84 6.42 -14.24
C VAL A 210 15.83 6.12 -13.11
N ILE A 211 15.49 6.54 -11.90
CA ILE A 211 16.26 6.28 -10.68
C ILE A 211 15.47 5.31 -9.81
N LYS A 212 15.97 4.09 -9.66
CA LYS A 212 15.35 3.04 -8.81
C LYS A 212 15.77 3.22 -7.36
N LEU A 213 14.85 3.05 -6.42
CA LEU A 213 15.17 3.18 -4.99
C LEU A 213 15.80 1.94 -4.37
N ASN A 214 15.53 0.75 -4.93
CA ASN A 214 16.12 -0.51 -4.49
C ASN A 214 16.02 -0.72 -2.98
N ARG A 215 14.85 -0.42 -2.39
CA ARG A 215 14.60 -0.61 -0.97
C ARG A 215 14.64 -2.09 -0.62
N ASP A 216 15.01 -2.38 0.62
CA ASP A 216 15.05 -3.75 1.11
C ASP A 216 13.64 -4.27 1.37
N ILE A 217 13.29 -5.37 0.70
CA ILE A 217 12.04 -6.12 0.92
C ILE A 217 12.31 -7.25 1.91
N TYR A 218 11.35 -7.45 2.80
CA TYR A 218 11.40 -8.45 3.85
C TYR A 218 10.16 -9.33 3.80
N LEU A 219 10.35 -10.63 3.98
CA LEU A 219 9.29 -11.55 4.30
C LEU A 219 9.15 -11.59 5.82
N PHE A 220 7.99 -11.20 6.33
CA PHE A 220 7.72 -11.04 7.75
C PHE A 220 6.68 -12.03 8.23
N ASN A 221 7.05 -12.84 9.21
CA ASN A 221 6.14 -13.71 9.92
C ASN A 221 5.44 -12.93 11.04
N PHE A 222 4.16 -12.64 10.85
CA PHE A 222 3.40 -11.83 11.80
C PHE A 222 2.98 -12.60 13.06
N LYS A 223 3.12 -13.94 13.10
CA LYS A 223 2.84 -14.73 14.30
C LYS A 223 3.97 -14.61 15.33
N ASN A 224 5.24 -14.61 14.89
CA ASN A 224 6.42 -14.62 15.77
C ASN A 224 7.29 -13.34 15.71
N PHE A 225 6.90 -12.36 14.89
CA PHE A 225 7.61 -11.08 14.71
C PHE A 225 9.04 -11.22 14.17
N GLN A 226 9.27 -12.20 13.30
CA GLN A 226 10.54 -12.37 12.61
C GLN A 226 10.45 -11.89 11.17
N ALA A 227 11.47 -11.16 10.71
CA ALA A 227 11.62 -10.74 9.32
C ALA A 227 12.90 -11.33 8.73
N ILE A 228 12.84 -11.74 7.47
CA ILE A 228 13.99 -12.20 6.69
C ILE A 228 14.06 -11.31 5.47
N LYS A 229 15.24 -10.75 5.18
CA LYS A 229 15.45 -9.99 3.94
C LYS A 229 15.21 -10.94 2.76
N PHE A 230 14.31 -10.57 1.88
CA PHE A 230 13.81 -11.44 0.82
C PHE A 230 14.35 -10.96 -0.53
N SER A 231 15.43 -11.60 -0.99
CA SER A 231 16.17 -11.20 -2.20
C SER A 231 16.70 -12.43 -2.94
N LYS A 232 16.94 -12.29 -4.25
CA LYS A 232 17.31 -13.41 -5.15
C LYS A 232 18.49 -14.27 -4.67
N ASN A 233 19.45 -13.67 -3.97
CA ASN A 233 20.74 -14.31 -3.69
C ASN A 233 21.09 -14.44 -2.20
N ASN A 234 20.20 -14.09 -1.26
CA ASN A 234 20.54 -14.08 0.16
C ASN A 234 19.33 -14.33 1.07
N ILE A 235 19.30 -15.48 1.72
CA ILE A 235 18.55 -15.67 2.96
C ILE A 235 19.44 -15.14 4.09
N GLN A 236 19.18 -13.91 4.53
CA GLN A 236 19.87 -13.36 5.69
C GLN A 236 19.32 -13.97 6.98
N LYS A 237 20.10 -13.87 8.07
CA LYS A 237 19.62 -14.22 9.41
C LYS A 237 18.32 -13.46 9.70
N SER A 238 17.33 -14.17 10.25
CA SER A 238 16.08 -13.57 10.70
C SER A 238 16.36 -12.49 11.75
N ILE A 239 15.73 -11.33 11.60
CA ILE A 239 15.72 -10.27 12.61
C ILE A 239 14.41 -10.29 13.36
N LYS A 240 14.46 -10.05 14.67
CA LYS A 240 13.26 -9.89 15.50
C LYS A 240 12.84 -8.43 15.48
N LEU A 241 11.59 -8.18 15.13
CA LEU A 241 10.99 -6.85 15.11
C LEU A 241 10.12 -6.61 16.35
N LYS A 242 9.96 -5.35 16.73
CA LYS A 242 9.09 -4.88 17.83
C LYS A 242 8.15 -3.79 17.31
N LYS A 243 7.09 -3.49 18.07
CA LYS A 243 6.05 -2.48 17.72
C LYS A 243 6.62 -1.16 17.19
N GLY A 244 7.70 -0.65 17.80
CA GLY A 244 8.32 0.62 17.42
C GLY A 244 8.98 0.64 16.04
N ASP A 245 9.25 -0.54 15.47
CA ASP A 245 9.96 -0.67 14.18
C ASP A 245 9.02 -0.45 12.99
N PHE A 246 7.70 -0.41 13.20
CA PHE A 246 6.71 -0.32 12.13
C PHE A 246 6.12 1.10 11.99
N THR A 247 5.65 1.42 10.79
CA THR A 247 4.67 2.51 10.59
C THR A 247 3.36 2.15 11.31
N GLU A 248 2.59 3.18 11.71
CA GLU A 248 1.35 2.95 12.48
C GLU A 248 0.34 2.08 11.72
N HIS A 249 0.13 2.35 10.41
CA HIS A 249 -0.79 1.55 9.59
C HIS A 249 -0.29 0.10 9.40
N CYS A 250 1.02 -0.12 9.31
CA CYS A 250 1.58 -1.46 9.18
C CYS A 250 1.39 -2.26 10.47
N PHE A 251 1.66 -1.64 11.63
CA PHE A 251 1.43 -2.29 12.92
C PHE A 251 -0.05 -2.58 13.17
N TYR A 252 -0.94 -1.68 12.74
CA TYR A 252 -2.38 -1.88 12.77
C TYR A 252 -2.80 -3.10 11.94
N LEU A 253 -2.32 -3.21 10.69
CA LEU A 253 -2.56 -4.39 9.83
C LEU A 253 -2.08 -5.67 10.50
N ILE A 254 -0.86 -5.69 11.05
CA ILE A 254 -0.31 -6.87 11.76
C ILE A 254 -1.22 -7.28 12.92
N THR A 255 -1.75 -6.32 13.67
CA THR A 255 -2.66 -6.59 14.79
C THR A 255 -3.97 -7.22 14.30
N ILE A 256 -4.54 -6.74 13.19
CA ILE A 256 -5.72 -7.35 12.57
C ILE A 256 -5.44 -8.77 12.12
N LEU A 257 -4.32 -8.99 11.43
CA LEU A 257 -3.98 -10.32 10.89
C LEU A 257 -3.86 -11.35 12.01
N ARG A 258 -3.21 -11.00 13.12
CA ARG A 258 -3.05 -11.91 14.27
C ARG A 258 -4.34 -12.26 14.97
N ASN A 259 -5.28 -11.31 15.05
CA ASN A 259 -6.55 -11.54 15.75
C ASN A 259 -7.52 -12.44 14.95
N ASN A 260 -7.26 -12.67 13.67
CA ASN A 260 -8.10 -13.46 12.77
C ASN A 260 -7.42 -14.75 12.27
N SER A 261 -6.29 -15.15 12.87
CA SER A 261 -5.41 -16.24 12.41
C SER A 261 -5.16 -17.36 13.42
#